data_AF-A0A8J3LBR3-F1
#
_entry.id   AF-A0A8J3LBR3-F1
#
_cell.length_a   1.000
_cell.length_b   1.000
_cell.length_c   1.000
_cell.angle_alpha   90.00
_cell.angle_beta   90.00
_cell.angle_gamma   90.00
#
_symmetry.space_group_name_H-M   'P 1'
#
loop_
_entity.id
_entity.type
_entity.pdbx_description
1 polymer ?
#
loop_
_entity_poly.entity_id
_entity_poly.type
_entity_poly.pdbx_seq_one_letter_code
_entity_poly.pdbx_strand_id
1 'polypeptide(L)'
;MVSPSPPAPTGACLLLDAARIEQRLHVRLAIASPAIHDKTSTCVARPTDAALPELSVSVTPTKADAAVFKAAMQPTGAKAVSALGKVAYSQVKPAVASRGPYAEVGWLAGNARLLILKVTVPEGGDAAALLPDVIALARDIDRAGV
;
A
#
# COMPACT_ATOMS: atom_id res chain seq x y z
N MET A 1 16.43 17.73 -25.28
CA MET A 1 15.02 17.40 -24.98
C MET A 1 14.87 17.50 -23.47
N VAL A 2 14.13 18.48 -22.95
CA VAL A 2 13.91 18.62 -21.51
C VAL A 2 12.86 17.58 -21.14
N SER A 3 13.27 16.51 -20.45
CA SER A 3 12.32 15.59 -19.83
C SER A 3 11.41 16.41 -18.91
N PRO A 4 10.08 16.39 -19.06
CA PRO A 4 9.20 17.05 -18.12
C PRO A 4 9.47 16.43 -16.74
N SER A 5 9.82 17.27 -15.77
CA SER A 5 9.92 16.85 -14.38
C SER A 5 8.56 16.22 -14.01
N PRO A 6 8.54 15.06 -13.33
CA PRO A 6 7.27 14.46 -12.92
C PRO A 6 6.49 15.49 -12.09
N PRO A 7 5.15 15.57 -12.26
CA PRO A 7 4.32 16.46 -11.46
C PRO A 7 4.57 16.21 -9.97
N ALA A 8 4.51 17.27 -9.17
CA ALA A 8 4.69 17.15 -7.73
C ALA A 8 3.69 16.13 -7.15
N PRO A 9 4.12 15.24 -6.24
CA PRO A 9 3.24 14.24 -5.66
C PRO A 9 2.08 14.92 -4.92
N THR A 10 0.88 14.39 -5.08
CA THR A 10 -0.33 14.87 -4.39
C THR A 10 -1.09 13.69 -3.78
N GLY A 11 -2.04 13.96 -2.88
CA GLY A 11 -2.90 12.93 -2.30
C GLY A 11 -2.11 11.78 -1.65
N ALA A 12 -2.50 10.54 -1.94
CA ALA A 12 -1.82 9.35 -1.42
C ALA A 12 -0.36 9.19 -1.90
N CYS A 13 0.04 9.82 -3.00
CA CYS A 13 1.42 9.73 -3.50
C CYS A 13 2.42 10.49 -2.63
N LEU A 14 1.95 11.45 -1.81
CA LEU A 14 2.80 12.13 -0.82
C LEU A 14 3.33 11.18 0.26
N LEU A 15 2.69 10.03 0.44
CA LEU A 15 3.09 9.02 1.40
C LEU A 15 4.18 8.08 0.87
N LEU A 16 4.44 8.09 -0.44
CA LEU A 16 5.39 7.19 -1.07
C LEU A 16 6.75 7.87 -1.22
N ASP A 17 7.74 7.29 -0.55
CA ASP A 17 9.15 7.66 -0.70
C ASP A 17 9.84 6.60 -1.56
N ALA A 18 10.32 6.99 -2.74
CA ALA A 18 10.92 6.07 -3.70
C ALA A 18 12.18 5.38 -3.14
N ALA A 19 13.00 6.10 -2.37
CA ALA A 19 14.22 5.53 -1.79
C ALA A 19 13.88 4.50 -0.71
N ARG A 20 12.86 4.78 0.11
CA ARG A 20 12.39 3.85 1.13
C ARG A 20 11.72 2.61 0.54
N ILE A 21 10.96 2.78 -0.55
CA ILE A 21 10.40 1.67 -1.30
C ILE A 21 11.52 0.78 -1.86
N GLU A 22 12.52 1.36 -2.53
CA GLU A 22 13.66 0.62 -3.06
C GLU A 22 14.44 -0.10 -1.95
N GLN A 23 14.63 0.55 -0.80
CA GLN A 23 15.28 -0.06 0.37
C GLN A 23 14.53 -1.29 0.91
N ARG A 24 13.19 -1.26 0.91
CA ARG A 24 12.35 -2.34 1.48
C ARG A 24 12.07 -3.45 0.48
N LEU A 25 11.77 -3.10 -0.76
CA LEU A 25 11.31 -4.05 -1.77
C LEU A 25 12.43 -4.48 -2.71
N HIS A 26 13.62 -3.87 -2.61
CA HIS A 26 14.77 -4.14 -3.47
C HIS A 26 14.49 -3.95 -4.98
N VAL A 27 13.47 -3.15 -5.31
CA VAL A 27 13.03 -2.86 -6.67
C VAL A 27 12.84 -1.36 -6.83
N ARG A 28 13.32 -0.82 -7.95
CA ARG A 28 13.07 0.56 -8.35
C ARG A 28 11.68 0.69 -8.93
N LEU A 29 10.84 1.48 -8.27
CA LEU A 29 9.49 1.78 -8.71
C LEU A 29 9.37 3.26 -9.06
N ALA A 30 8.81 3.56 -10.22
CA ALA A 30 8.36 4.89 -10.58
C ALA A 30 6.97 5.11 -9.99
N ILE A 31 6.83 6.19 -9.20
CA ILE A 31 5.57 6.59 -8.59
C ILE A 31 4.72 7.33 -9.64
N ALA A 32 3.51 6.84 -9.88
CA ALA A 32 2.55 7.48 -10.78
C ALA A 32 1.83 8.66 -10.09
N SER A 33 1.05 9.43 -10.85
CA SER A 33 0.14 10.43 -10.27
C SER A 33 -1.02 9.73 -9.53
N PRO A 34 -1.57 10.35 -8.47
CA PRO A 34 -2.67 9.74 -7.73
C PRO A 34 -3.94 9.72 -8.59
N ALA A 35 -4.69 8.64 -8.49
CA ALA A 35 -6.09 8.61 -8.89
C ALA A 35 -6.97 8.94 -7.68
N ILE A 36 -8.03 9.72 -7.89
CA ILE A 36 -9.02 10.01 -6.85
C ILE A 36 -10.37 9.50 -7.33
N HIS A 37 -10.99 8.65 -6.52
CA HIS A 37 -12.37 8.22 -6.70
C HIS A 37 -13.14 8.47 -5.41
N ASP A 38 -14.20 9.27 -5.50
CA ASP A 38 -14.91 9.83 -4.35
C ASP A 38 -13.96 10.51 -3.35
N LYS A 39 -13.83 9.93 -2.14
CA LYS A 39 -12.95 10.41 -1.07
C LYS A 39 -11.67 9.59 -0.97
N THR A 40 -11.50 8.57 -1.81
CA THR A 40 -10.33 7.69 -1.78
C THR A 40 -9.30 8.21 -2.76
N SER A 41 -8.11 8.51 -2.25
CA SER A 41 -6.94 8.80 -3.08
C SER A 41 -6.09 7.53 -3.14
N THR A 42 -5.74 7.10 -4.35
CA THR A 42 -4.91 5.93 -4.59
C THR A 42 -3.67 6.33 -5.37
N CYS A 43 -2.51 5.93 -4.89
CA CYS A 43 -1.25 6.04 -5.62
C CYS A 43 -0.74 4.67 -6.02
N VAL A 44 -0.13 4.58 -7.20
CA VAL A 44 0.46 3.36 -7.72
C VAL A 44 1.93 3.60 -8.05
N ALA A 45 2.79 2.62 -7.77
CA ALA A 45 4.19 2.63 -8.17
C ALA A 45 4.55 1.30 -8.84
N ARG A 46 5.25 1.37 -9.99
CA ARG A 46 5.64 0.22 -10.82
C ARG A 46 7.02 0.43 -11.44
N PRO A 47 7.72 -0.64 -11.87
CA PRO A 47 8.89 -0.48 -12.74
C PRO A 47 8.51 0.29 -14.01
N THR A 48 9.46 1.02 -14.59
CA THR A 48 9.22 1.73 -15.87
C THR A 48 9.00 0.76 -17.03
N ASP A 49 9.63 -0.42 -16.95
CA ASP A 49 9.75 -1.35 -18.07
C ASP A 49 8.92 -2.63 -17.86
N ALA A 50 8.16 -2.71 -16.76
CA ALA A 50 7.35 -3.88 -16.42
C ALA A 50 6.07 -3.49 -15.66
N ALA A 51 5.00 -4.26 -15.85
CA ALA A 51 3.73 -4.05 -15.15
C ALA A 51 3.77 -4.50 -13.67
N LEU A 52 4.70 -5.38 -13.31
CA LEU A 52 4.86 -5.95 -11.97
C LEU A 52 6.34 -5.96 -11.57
N PRO A 53 6.66 -5.87 -10.26
CA PRO A 53 5.72 -5.75 -9.13
C PRO A 53 4.99 -4.39 -9.10
N GLU A 54 3.73 -4.39 -8.67
CA GLU A 54 2.92 -3.19 -8.52
C GLU A 54 2.67 -2.92 -7.03
N LEU A 55 3.06 -1.74 -6.57
CA LEU A 55 2.68 -1.22 -5.27
C LEU A 55 1.50 -0.27 -5.45
N SER A 56 0.48 -0.41 -4.61
CA SER A 56 -0.62 0.55 -4.53
C SER A 56 -0.90 0.91 -3.08
N VAL A 57 -1.01 2.21 -2.78
CA VAL A 57 -1.50 2.71 -1.50
C VAL A 57 -2.79 3.48 -1.72
N SER A 58 -3.84 3.14 -0.97
CA SER A 58 -5.12 3.86 -0.98
C SER A 58 -5.35 4.50 0.37
N VAL A 59 -5.85 5.73 0.38
CA VAL A 59 -6.14 6.52 1.58
C VAL A 59 -7.58 7.02 1.50
N THR A 60 -8.37 6.68 2.50
CA THR A 60 -9.79 7.06 2.59
C THR A 60 -10.07 7.72 3.95
N PRO A 61 -10.56 8.97 4.00
CA PRO A 61 -11.08 9.55 5.23
C PRO A 61 -12.23 8.71 5.78
N THR A 62 -12.25 8.47 7.09
CA THR A 62 -13.25 7.60 7.71
C THR A 62 -13.68 8.09 9.08
N LYS A 63 -14.91 7.74 9.47
CA LYS A 63 -15.42 7.89 10.85
C LYS A 63 -15.41 6.56 11.62
N ALA A 64 -14.92 5.49 10.99
CA ALA A 64 -14.85 4.18 11.62
C ALA A 64 -13.91 4.21 12.82
N ASP A 65 -14.34 3.58 13.91
CA ASP A 65 -13.47 3.25 15.03
C ASP A 65 -12.84 1.86 14.82
N ALA A 66 -12.07 1.41 15.82
CA ALA A 66 -11.38 0.12 15.75
C ALA A 66 -12.34 -1.08 15.71
N ALA A 67 -13.53 -0.98 16.31
CA ALA A 67 -14.52 -2.05 16.31
C ALA A 67 -15.16 -2.19 14.92
N VAL A 68 -15.57 -1.07 14.33
CA VAL A 68 -16.11 -1.02 12.96
C VAL A 68 -15.06 -1.50 11.95
N PHE A 69 -13.80 -1.08 12.09
CA PHE A 69 -12.72 -1.54 11.23
C PHE A 69 -12.56 -3.07 11.25
N LYS A 70 -12.52 -3.67 12.45
CA LYS A 70 -12.39 -5.13 12.59
C LYS A 70 -13.59 -5.88 12.01
N ALA A 71 -14.79 -5.34 12.17
CA ALA A 71 -16.02 -6.00 11.71
C ALA A 71 -16.23 -5.88 10.19
N ALA A 72 -15.90 -4.74 9.59
CA ALA A 72 -16.29 -4.42 8.22
C ALA A 72 -15.12 -4.39 7.22
N MET A 73 -13.89 -4.14 7.70
CA MET A 73 -12.73 -3.90 6.83
C MET A 73 -11.66 -4.98 6.93
N GLN A 74 -11.60 -5.72 8.04
CA GLN A 74 -10.65 -6.81 8.20
C GLN A 74 -11.14 -8.05 7.45
N PRO A 75 -10.40 -8.54 6.44
CA PRO A 75 -10.79 -9.72 5.68
C PRO A 75 -10.73 -10.99 6.54
N THR A 76 -11.59 -11.96 6.22
CA THR A 76 -11.54 -13.28 6.85
C THR A 76 -10.17 -13.94 6.64
N GLY A 77 -9.56 -14.39 7.74
CA GLY A 77 -8.24 -15.02 7.72
C GLY A 77 -7.06 -14.03 7.75
N ALA A 78 -7.31 -12.72 7.77
CA ALA A 78 -6.25 -11.73 7.94
C ALA A 78 -5.67 -11.78 9.36
N LYS A 79 -4.35 -11.60 9.46
CA LYS A 79 -3.60 -11.60 10.71
C LYS A 79 -3.48 -10.19 11.26
N ALA A 80 -3.65 -10.01 12.56
CA ALA A 80 -3.46 -8.71 13.19
C ALA A 80 -1.99 -8.24 13.06
N VAL A 81 -1.79 -6.94 12.81
CA VAL A 81 -0.46 -6.31 12.80
C VAL A 81 -0.37 -5.40 14.01
N SER A 82 0.61 -5.65 14.88
CA SER A 82 0.89 -4.80 16.03
C SER A 82 1.72 -3.58 15.65
N ALA A 83 1.61 -2.53 16.47
CA ALA A 83 2.38 -1.28 16.32
C ALA A 83 2.22 -0.62 14.93
N LEU A 84 0.97 -0.55 14.44
CA LEU A 84 0.61 0.13 13.20
C LEU A 84 -0.79 0.75 13.37
N GLY A 85 -0.88 2.08 13.29
CA GLY A 85 -2.14 2.80 13.51
C GLY A 85 -2.83 2.45 14.84
N LYS A 86 -4.16 2.63 14.87
CA LYS A 86 -5.05 2.22 15.96
C LYS A 86 -5.36 0.73 15.92
N VAL A 87 -5.51 0.18 14.72
CA VAL A 87 -5.73 -1.24 14.43
C VAL A 87 -5.28 -1.53 13.01
N ALA A 88 -4.68 -2.69 12.79
CA ALA A 88 -4.18 -3.09 11.49
C ALA A 88 -4.29 -4.60 11.27
N TYR A 89 -4.35 -4.99 10.00
CA TYR A 89 -4.28 -6.38 9.56
C TYR A 89 -3.27 -6.55 8.42
N SER A 90 -2.89 -7.81 8.20
CA SER A 90 -2.10 -8.27 7.07
C SER A 90 -2.74 -9.50 6.45
N GLN A 91 -2.59 -9.66 5.14
CA GLN A 91 -2.98 -10.87 4.45
C GLN A 91 -2.09 -11.12 3.23
N VAL A 92 -2.06 -12.37 2.80
CA VAL A 92 -1.46 -12.79 1.54
C VAL A 92 -2.53 -13.51 0.75
N LYS A 93 -2.62 -13.21 -0.54
CA LYS A 93 -3.58 -13.84 -1.44
C LYS A 93 -2.84 -14.46 -2.62
N PRO A 94 -3.23 -15.69 -3.02
CA PRO A 94 -2.65 -16.36 -4.17
C PRO A 94 -2.98 -15.61 -5.47
N ALA A 95 -2.27 -15.97 -6.53
CA ALA A 95 -2.58 -15.49 -7.87
C ALA A 95 -3.98 -15.95 -8.30
N VAL A 96 -4.63 -15.14 -9.14
CA VAL A 96 -5.85 -15.46 -9.87
C VAL A 96 -5.64 -15.07 -11.34
N ALA A 97 -6.51 -15.55 -12.24
CA ALA A 97 -6.33 -15.42 -13.70
C ALA A 97 -6.03 -13.99 -14.23
N SER A 98 -6.37 -12.93 -13.48
CA SER A 98 -6.14 -11.53 -13.88
C SER A 98 -5.21 -10.74 -12.95
N ARG A 99 -4.64 -11.38 -11.92
CA ARG A 99 -3.81 -10.71 -10.90
C ARG A 99 -2.82 -11.68 -10.28
N GLY A 100 -1.54 -11.29 -10.25
CA GLY A 100 -0.50 -12.02 -9.51
C GLY A 100 -0.79 -12.14 -8.00
N PRO A 101 -0.01 -12.96 -7.28
CA PRO A 101 -0.17 -13.05 -5.83
C PRO A 101 0.19 -11.70 -5.19
N TYR A 102 -0.41 -11.42 -4.03
CA TYR A 102 -0.17 -10.13 -3.37
C TYR A 102 -0.14 -10.23 -1.86
N ALA A 103 0.69 -9.36 -1.28
CA ALA A 103 0.69 -9.04 0.13
C ALA A 103 -0.09 -7.74 0.33
N GLU A 104 -0.91 -7.70 1.38
CA GLU A 104 -1.72 -6.53 1.72
C GLU A 104 -1.64 -6.25 3.21
N VAL A 105 -1.57 -4.96 3.54
CA VAL A 105 -1.65 -4.43 4.90
C VAL A 105 -2.69 -3.32 4.91
N GLY A 106 -3.73 -3.48 5.70
CA GLY A 106 -4.77 -2.46 5.90
C GLY A 106 -4.77 -1.97 7.34
N TRP A 107 -4.92 -0.66 7.55
CA TRP A 107 -4.95 -0.10 8.90
C TRP A 107 -5.81 1.15 9.03
N LEU A 108 -6.29 1.37 10.26
CA LEU A 108 -6.92 2.62 10.69
C LEU A 108 -5.86 3.49 11.35
N ALA A 109 -5.47 4.58 10.70
CA ALA A 109 -4.48 5.52 11.23
C ALA A 109 -5.04 6.36 12.39
N GLY A 110 -4.11 6.99 13.13
CA GLY A 110 -4.44 7.87 14.26
C GLY A 110 -5.35 9.04 13.88
N ASN A 111 -5.19 9.56 12.66
CA ASN A 111 -5.78 10.78 12.11
C ASN A 111 -7.08 10.56 11.30
N ALA A 112 -7.86 9.54 11.64
CA ALA A 112 -9.15 9.24 11.00
C ALA A 112 -9.06 8.94 9.49
N ARG A 113 -7.98 8.28 9.08
CA ARG A 113 -7.77 7.75 7.73
C ARG A 113 -7.70 6.23 7.77
N LEU A 114 -8.33 5.59 6.81
CA LEU A 114 -8.12 4.18 6.49
C LEU A 114 -7.10 4.11 5.36
N LEU A 115 -6.10 3.24 5.52
CA LEU A 115 -5.08 3.01 4.52
C LEU A 115 -5.05 1.53 4.15
N ILE A 116 -4.83 1.26 2.86
CA ILE A 116 -4.58 -0.08 2.33
C ILE A 116 -3.33 0.00 1.47
N LEU A 117 -2.28 -0.71 1.88
CA LEU A 117 -1.06 -0.93 1.11
C LEU A 117 -1.12 -2.34 0.52
N LYS A 118 -1.00 -2.45 -0.78
CA LYS A 118 -0.97 -3.72 -1.51
C LYS A 118 0.27 -3.76 -2.39
N VAL A 119 1.01 -4.87 -2.34
CA VAL A 119 2.11 -5.16 -3.26
C VAL A 119 1.81 -6.45 -4.00
N THR A 120 1.58 -6.34 -5.30
CA THR A 120 1.35 -7.46 -6.21
C THR A 120 2.65 -7.81 -6.92
N VAL A 121 3.03 -9.08 -6.87
CA VAL A 121 4.25 -9.57 -7.52
C VAL A 121 3.91 -10.32 -8.82
N PRO A 122 4.88 -10.53 -9.73
CA PRO A 122 4.69 -11.37 -10.91
C PRO A 122 4.21 -12.78 -10.57
N GLU A 123 3.63 -13.46 -11.56
CA GLU A 123 3.26 -14.86 -11.44
C GLU A 123 4.51 -15.70 -11.08
N GLY A 124 4.36 -16.65 -10.15
CA GLY A 124 5.47 -17.40 -9.57
C GLY A 124 6.29 -16.65 -8.49
N GLY A 125 6.00 -15.38 -8.23
CA GLY A 125 6.61 -14.63 -7.13
C GLY A 125 6.03 -15.00 -5.76
N ASP A 126 6.85 -14.86 -4.71
CA ASP A 126 6.45 -15.18 -3.33
C ASP A 126 5.98 -13.93 -2.57
N ALA A 127 4.67 -13.68 -2.61
CA ALA A 127 4.05 -12.61 -1.85
C ALA A 127 4.10 -12.85 -0.32
N ALA A 128 4.20 -14.10 0.14
CA ALA A 128 4.29 -14.39 1.56
C ALA A 128 5.66 -14.01 2.14
N ALA A 129 6.73 -14.29 1.39
CA ALA A 129 8.08 -13.85 1.73
C ALA A 129 8.21 -12.32 1.78
N LEU A 130 7.46 -11.58 0.96
CA LEU A 130 7.48 -10.11 0.92
C LEU A 130 6.69 -9.46 2.08
N LEU A 131 5.78 -10.19 2.73
CA LEU A 131 4.87 -9.62 3.73
C LEU A 131 5.57 -8.85 4.87
N PRO A 132 6.70 -9.31 5.45
CA PRO A 132 7.41 -8.56 6.48
C PRO A 132 7.86 -7.17 6.01
N ASP A 133 8.34 -7.05 4.76
CA ASP A 133 8.77 -5.78 4.19
C ASP A 133 7.59 -4.86 3.88
N VAL A 134 6.46 -5.41 3.45
CA VAL A 134 5.22 -4.64 3.27
C VAL A 134 4.70 -4.11 4.61
N ILE A 135 4.79 -4.89 5.69
CA ILE A 135 4.43 -4.41 7.04
C ILE A 135 5.39 -3.29 7.49
N ALA A 136 6.69 -3.45 7.23
CA ALA A 136 7.68 -2.42 7.57
C ALA A 136 7.42 -1.13 6.80
N LEU A 137 7.10 -1.22 5.50
CA LEU A 137 6.75 -0.08 4.66
C LEU A 137 5.44 0.59 5.12
N ALA A 138 4.42 -0.19 5.51
CA ALA A 138 3.19 0.36 6.08
C ALA A 138 3.44 1.18 7.34
N ARG A 139 4.33 0.71 8.23
CA ARG A 139 4.76 1.46 9.43
C ARG A 139 5.52 2.73 9.09
N ASP A 140 6.35 2.68 8.07
CA ASP A 140 7.08 3.85 7.58
C ASP A 140 6.12 4.90 7.02
N ILE A 141 5.11 4.48 6.24
CA ILE A 141 4.04 5.33 5.70
C ILE A 141 3.20 5.94 6.84
N ASP A 142 2.76 5.12 7.79
CA ASP A 142 1.96 5.58 8.93
C ASP A 142 2.72 6.68 9.69
N ARG A 143 3.99 6.44 10.01
CA ARG A 143 4.85 7.42 10.71
C ARG A 143 5.05 8.73 9.94
N ALA A 144 5.12 8.68 8.62
CA ALA A 144 5.26 9.87 7.78
C ALA A 144 3.94 10.64 7.61
N GLY A 145 2.80 9.98 7.81
CA GLY A 145 1.46 10.54 7.63
C GLY A 145 0.76 11.00 8.92
N VAL A 146 1.41 10.90 10.09
CA VAL A 146 0.94 11.44 11.38
C VAL A 146 1.43 12.86 11.62
#